data_AF-A0A3D3XSQ1-F1
#
_entry.id   AF-A0A3D3XSQ1-F1
#
_cell.length_a   1.000
_cell.length_b   1.000
_cell.length_c   1.000
_cell.angle_alpha   90.00
_cell.angle_beta   90.00
_cell.angle_gamma   90.00
#
_symmetry.space_group_name_H-M   'P 1'
#
loop_
_entity.id
_entity.type
_entity.pdbx_description
1 polymer ?
#
loop_
_entity_poly.entity_id
_entity_poly.type
_entity_poly.pdbx_seq_one_letter_code
_entity_poly.pdbx_strand_id
1 'polypeptide(L)'
;MQKFWTLLLALTITFTGFSQRKSKDDAPAWTTANTSAFKFRDIGPATTSGRIADLAVNPGNKAEMYLALASGGVWKTSNNGTTWQPIFENENSYSTGCIEIDPNNTNTIWVGTGENNNQRSVAYGDGVYVSRDGGKSWTNTGLESSEHIGMIAIDPRNSNHVYVAAYGPLWNKGGQRGIYETNDGGKNWTCILDVSEHTGFNEIHMDPRNPDVMYATAHQRRRHVYTHLSGGPESAMYKSTDGGKHWDKVGNGFPGGDVGRIGMDISPANPDVLYATVEGHGMYKSTDRGESWSKQSGHETSGNYYVELIAHPTRVNTVYSMDTYAHVSIDGGKGFKRIPKKDKHVDNHCLWIDPTNTKHIIIGTDGGLYETWDE
;
A
#
# COMPACT_ATOMS: atom_id res chain seq x y z
N MET A 1 55.56 -65.18 10.29
CA MET A 1 54.88 -66.42 10.73
C MET A 1 53.40 -66.12 10.87
N GLN A 2 52.57 -66.97 10.27
CA GLN A 2 51.11 -66.86 10.12
C GLN A 2 50.38 -66.55 11.44
N LYS A 3 49.18 -65.96 11.36
CA LYS A 3 47.92 -66.64 11.75
C LYS A 3 46.65 -65.80 11.54
N PHE A 4 45.74 -66.43 10.78
CA PHE A 4 44.27 -66.45 10.83
C PHE A 4 43.43 -65.17 10.79
N TRP A 5 42.78 -64.97 9.64
CA TRP A 5 41.49 -64.31 9.51
C TRP A 5 40.37 -65.35 9.64
N THR A 6 39.42 -65.11 10.52
CA THR A 6 38.19 -65.89 10.65
C THR A 6 37.11 -65.26 9.77
N LEU A 7 36.63 -66.00 8.78
CA LEU A 7 35.53 -65.61 7.90
C LEU A 7 34.20 -65.88 8.63
N LEU A 8 33.39 -64.85 8.91
CA LEU A 8 32.00 -65.03 9.34
C LEU A 8 31.07 -64.77 8.16
N LEU A 9 30.36 -65.80 7.74
CA LEU A 9 29.38 -65.78 6.65
C LEU A 9 28.10 -65.06 7.14
N ALA A 10 27.82 -63.86 6.63
CA ALA A 10 26.54 -63.20 6.84
C ALA A 10 25.58 -63.59 5.70
N LEU A 11 24.53 -64.35 6.06
CA LEU A 11 23.47 -64.78 5.15
C LEU A 11 22.51 -63.59 4.93
N THR A 12 22.65 -62.85 3.83
CA THR A 12 21.69 -61.81 3.44
C THR A 12 20.50 -62.45 2.71
N ILE A 13 19.36 -62.56 3.39
CA ILE A 13 18.08 -62.88 2.77
C ILE A 13 17.59 -61.63 2.05
N THR A 14 17.69 -61.59 0.73
CA THR A 14 17.11 -60.54 -0.10
C THR A 14 15.60 -60.79 -0.24
N PHE A 15 14.79 -60.02 0.47
CA PHE A 15 13.37 -59.90 0.17
C PHE A 15 13.22 -59.16 -1.17
N THR A 16 12.85 -59.89 -2.23
CA THR A 16 12.37 -59.29 -3.47
C THR A 16 10.96 -58.75 -3.23
N GLY A 17 10.88 -57.50 -2.77
CA GLY A 17 9.63 -56.75 -2.83
C GLY A 17 9.22 -56.60 -4.29
N PHE A 18 8.17 -57.31 -4.71
CA PHE A 18 7.49 -57.02 -5.97
C PHE A 18 6.80 -55.66 -5.84
N SER A 19 7.54 -54.58 -6.12
CA SER A 19 6.93 -53.30 -6.43
C SER A 19 6.23 -53.44 -7.77
N GLN A 20 4.90 -53.43 -7.78
CA GLN A 20 4.15 -53.24 -9.02
C GLN A 20 4.57 -51.89 -9.60
N ARG A 21 5.30 -51.92 -10.72
CA ARG A 21 5.48 -50.72 -11.56
C ARG A 21 4.08 -50.25 -11.92
N LYS A 22 3.64 -49.11 -11.36
CA LYS A 22 2.48 -48.37 -11.91
C LYS A 22 2.71 -48.23 -13.40
N SER A 23 1.80 -48.73 -14.22
CA SER A 23 1.91 -48.54 -15.65
C SER A 23 1.78 -47.05 -15.93
N LYS A 24 2.44 -46.55 -16.97
CA LYS A 24 2.23 -45.16 -17.44
C LYS A 24 0.78 -44.90 -17.87
N ASP A 25 -0.01 -45.97 -18.02
CA ASP A 25 -1.38 -45.97 -18.52
C ASP A 25 -2.44 -45.88 -17.39
N ASP A 26 -2.02 -45.86 -16.11
CA ASP A 26 -2.92 -45.66 -14.96
C ASP A 26 -3.08 -44.18 -14.57
N ALA A 27 -2.61 -43.25 -15.40
CA ALA A 27 -2.83 -41.83 -15.18
C ALA A 27 -4.32 -41.51 -15.34
N PRO A 28 -4.97 -40.90 -14.34
CA PRO A 28 -6.39 -40.57 -14.44
C PRO A 28 -6.71 -39.76 -15.70
N ALA A 29 -7.83 -40.03 -16.37
CA ALA A 29 -8.20 -39.38 -17.64
C ALA A 29 -8.21 -37.83 -17.61
N TRP A 30 -8.25 -37.21 -16.42
CA TRP A 30 -8.13 -35.76 -16.27
C TRP A 30 -6.72 -35.22 -16.49
N THR A 31 -5.66 -36.05 -16.44
CA THR A 31 -4.27 -35.61 -16.67
C THR A 31 -3.97 -35.31 -18.15
N THR A 32 -4.83 -35.75 -19.06
CA THR A 32 -4.75 -35.45 -20.51
C THR A 32 -5.89 -34.54 -20.98
N ALA A 33 -6.80 -34.15 -20.08
CA ALA A 33 -7.93 -33.31 -20.42
C ALA A 33 -7.45 -31.90 -20.78
N ASN A 34 -7.74 -31.46 -22.00
CA ASN A 34 -7.46 -30.10 -22.43
C ASN A 34 -8.48 -29.15 -21.79
N THR A 35 -8.04 -28.37 -20.81
CA THR A 35 -8.89 -27.41 -20.10
C THR A 35 -8.91 -26.02 -20.75
N SER A 36 -8.17 -25.78 -21.83
CA SER A 36 -8.09 -24.45 -22.49
C SER A 36 -9.42 -23.93 -23.06
N ALA A 37 -10.40 -24.82 -23.26
CA ALA A 37 -11.75 -24.44 -23.69
C ALA A 37 -12.62 -23.89 -22.55
N PHE A 38 -12.26 -24.13 -21.29
CA PHE A 38 -12.99 -23.60 -20.14
C PHE A 38 -12.54 -22.18 -19.85
N LYS A 39 -13.52 -21.32 -19.59
CA LYS A 39 -13.29 -19.94 -19.15
C LYS A 39 -13.80 -19.79 -17.73
N PHE A 40 -13.03 -19.09 -16.90
CA PHE A 40 -13.55 -18.60 -15.64
C PHE A 40 -14.71 -17.63 -15.92
N ARG A 41 -15.75 -17.73 -15.10
CA ARG A 41 -16.85 -16.79 -15.09
C ARG A 41 -17.19 -16.48 -13.65
N ASP A 42 -17.58 -15.24 -13.40
CA ASP A 42 -18.12 -14.86 -12.11
C ASP A 42 -19.45 -15.60 -11.86
N ILE A 43 -19.65 -16.05 -10.62
CA ILE A 43 -20.87 -16.68 -10.13
C ILE A 43 -21.55 -15.84 -9.03
N GLY A 44 -20.96 -14.71 -8.64
CA GLY A 44 -21.41 -13.85 -7.57
C GLY A 44 -21.12 -14.40 -6.15
N PRO A 45 -21.57 -13.70 -5.10
CA PRO A 45 -22.45 -12.52 -5.14
C PRO A 45 -21.71 -11.23 -5.50
N ALA A 46 -22.34 -10.36 -6.28
CA ALA A 46 -21.81 -9.06 -6.69
C ALA A 46 -21.79 -8.00 -5.56
N THR A 47 -22.15 -8.36 -4.33
CA THR A 47 -22.33 -7.43 -3.20
C THR A 47 -21.06 -7.16 -2.40
N THR A 48 -20.02 -7.99 -2.55
CA THR A 48 -18.75 -7.85 -1.81
C THR A 48 -17.59 -8.08 -2.77
N SER A 49 -16.73 -7.07 -2.96
CA SER A 49 -15.62 -7.13 -3.91
C SER A 49 -14.24 -7.27 -3.27
N GLY A 50 -14.16 -7.30 -1.94
CA GLY A 50 -12.91 -7.42 -1.17
C GLY A 50 -12.27 -6.06 -0.82
N ARG A 51 -11.18 -6.11 -0.03
CA ARG A 51 -10.47 -4.94 0.48
C ARG A 51 -9.82 -4.14 -0.63
N ILE A 52 -10.34 -2.93 -0.84
CA ILE A 52 -9.71 -1.89 -1.64
C ILE A 52 -8.68 -1.20 -0.74
N ALA A 53 -7.41 -1.35 -1.07
CA ALA A 53 -6.31 -0.70 -0.36
C ALA A 53 -6.17 0.76 -0.79
N ASP A 54 -6.32 1.02 -2.10
CA ASP A 54 -6.16 2.35 -2.68
C ASP A 54 -6.95 2.50 -3.98
N LEU A 55 -7.19 3.74 -4.40
CA LEU A 55 -7.90 4.05 -5.64
C LEU A 55 -7.35 5.30 -6.31
N ALA A 56 -7.42 5.34 -7.64
CA ALA A 56 -7.06 6.52 -8.42
C ALA A 56 -8.15 6.84 -9.45
N VAL A 57 -8.59 8.10 -9.46
CA VAL A 57 -9.63 8.62 -10.36
C VAL A 57 -8.99 9.50 -11.42
N ASN A 58 -9.28 9.26 -12.70
CA ASN A 58 -8.72 10.06 -13.78
C ASN A 58 -9.25 11.52 -13.69
N PRO A 59 -8.37 12.53 -13.57
CA PRO A 59 -8.78 13.93 -13.37
C PRO A 59 -9.46 14.53 -14.60
N GLY A 60 -9.15 14.05 -15.81
CA GLY A 60 -9.76 14.48 -17.07
C GLY A 60 -11.05 13.72 -17.42
N ASN A 61 -11.26 12.55 -16.82
CA ASN A 61 -12.45 11.73 -17.03
C ASN A 61 -12.76 10.86 -15.81
N LYS A 62 -13.59 11.38 -14.90
CA LYS A 62 -13.93 10.71 -13.62
C LYS A 62 -14.70 9.38 -13.78
N ALA A 63 -15.23 9.09 -14.97
CA ALA A 63 -15.80 7.78 -15.26
C ALA A 63 -14.73 6.67 -15.40
N GLU A 64 -13.46 7.05 -15.58
CA GLU A 64 -12.32 6.15 -15.55
C GLU A 64 -11.65 6.15 -14.18
N MET A 65 -11.59 4.97 -13.55
CA MET A 65 -10.98 4.78 -12.24
C MET A 65 -10.23 3.45 -12.19
N TYR A 66 -9.23 3.41 -11.31
CA TYR A 66 -8.43 2.23 -11.03
C TYR A 66 -8.47 1.93 -9.53
N LEU A 67 -8.54 0.65 -9.17
CA LEU A 67 -8.56 0.16 -7.79
C LEU A 67 -7.38 -0.78 -7.56
N ALA A 68 -6.65 -0.57 -6.46
CA ALA A 68 -5.69 -1.52 -5.92
C ALA A 68 -6.36 -2.35 -4.82
N LEU A 69 -6.38 -3.66 -4.97
CA LEU A 69 -6.95 -4.59 -4.01
C LEU A 69 -5.86 -5.30 -3.21
N ALA A 70 -6.06 -5.43 -1.90
CA ALA A 70 -5.11 -6.10 -1.01
C ALA A 70 -4.88 -7.58 -1.39
N SER A 71 -5.86 -8.22 -2.05
CA SER A 71 -5.75 -9.58 -2.57
C SER A 71 -6.63 -9.77 -3.82
N GLY A 72 -6.36 -9.00 -4.86
CA GLY A 72 -7.16 -9.05 -6.10
C GLY A 72 -6.55 -8.33 -7.30
N GLY A 73 -5.27 -7.94 -7.23
CA GLY A 73 -4.60 -7.17 -8.27
C GLY A 73 -5.24 -5.78 -8.48
N VAL A 74 -5.18 -5.31 -9.73
CA VAL A 74 -5.74 -4.02 -10.14
C VAL A 74 -6.98 -4.20 -10.98
N TRP A 75 -7.99 -3.39 -10.69
CA TRP A 75 -9.25 -3.34 -11.44
C TRP A 75 -9.46 -1.96 -12.04
N LYS A 76 -10.05 -1.93 -13.24
CA LYS A 76 -10.36 -0.69 -13.96
C LYS A 76 -11.83 -0.62 -14.31
N THR A 77 -12.40 0.57 -14.20
CA THR A 77 -13.67 0.94 -14.84
C THR A 77 -13.45 2.07 -15.83
N SER A 78 -14.33 2.17 -16.82
CA SER A 78 -14.38 3.27 -17.80
C SER A 78 -15.79 3.86 -17.94
N ASN A 79 -16.72 3.41 -17.09
CA ASN A 79 -18.13 3.76 -17.14
C ASN A 79 -18.70 4.00 -15.72
N ASN A 80 -17.93 4.74 -14.92
CA ASN A 80 -18.34 5.22 -13.60
C ASN A 80 -18.77 4.07 -12.66
N GLY A 81 -17.98 3.00 -12.64
CA GLY A 81 -18.20 1.86 -11.74
C GLY A 81 -19.34 0.92 -12.13
N THR A 82 -20.00 1.13 -13.28
CA THR A 82 -21.06 0.21 -13.78
C THR A 82 -20.51 -1.18 -14.07
N THR A 83 -19.31 -1.25 -14.66
CA THR A 83 -18.59 -2.50 -14.89
C THR A 83 -17.12 -2.33 -14.54
N TRP A 84 -16.52 -3.41 -14.03
CA TRP A 84 -15.11 -3.47 -13.67
C TRP A 84 -14.40 -4.59 -14.43
N GLN A 85 -13.18 -4.33 -14.85
CA GLN A 85 -12.31 -5.29 -15.52
C GLN A 85 -11.04 -5.49 -14.69
N PRO A 86 -10.67 -6.75 -14.37
CA PRO A 86 -9.35 -7.04 -13.85
C PRO A 86 -8.31 -6.77 -14.94
N ILE A 87 -7.24 -6.08 -14.60
CA ILE A 87 -6.20 -5.65 -15.56
C ILE A 87 -4.78 -6.03 -15.11
N PHE A 88 -4.64 -6.80 -14.03
CA PHE A 88 -3.36 -7.20 -13.42
C PHE A 88 -3.24 -8.72 -13.23
N GLU A 89 -4.14 -9.49 -13.83
CA GLU A 89 -4.32 -10.92 -13.58
C GLU A 89 -3.21 -11.82 -14.16
N ASN A 90 -2.36 -11.27 -15.03
CA ASN A 90 -1.21 -11.97 -15.60
C ASN A 90 0.13 -11.60 -14.95
N GLU A 91 0.11 -10.74 -13.93
CA GLU A 91 1.31 -10.32 -13.20
C GLU A 91 1.56 -11.23 -11.99
N ASN A 92 2.80 -11.24 -11.49
CA ASN A 92 3.21 -12.20 -10.45
C ASN A 92 2.57 -11.93 -9.09
N SER A 93 2.37 -10.65 -8.73
CA SER A 93 1.74 -10.28 -7.47
C SER A 93 0.23 -10.13 -7.61
N TYR A 94 -0.51 -10.78 -6.71
CA TYR A 94 -1.95 -10.57 -6.55
C TYR A 94 -2.28 -9.52 -5.47
N SER A 95 -1.26 -9.12 -4.69
CA SER A 95 -1.40 -8.16 -3.59
C SER A 95 -0.94 -6.78 -4.04
N THR A 96 -1.78 -5.77 -3.85
CA THR A 96 -1.48 -4.38 -4.18
C THR A 96 -1.77 -3.48 -3.00
N GLY A 97 -0.90 -2.48 -2.78
CA GLY A 97 -0.94 -1.58 -1.64
C GLY A 97 -1.28 -0.14 -2.03
N CYS A 98 -0.85 0.32 -3.21
CA CYS A 98 -1.12 1.68 -3.68
C CYS A 98 -1.15 1.77 -5.21
N ILE A 99 -1.83 2.80 -5.72
CA ILE A 99 -1.97 3.06 -7.16
C ILE A 99 -2.02 4.56 -7.43
N GLU A 100 -1.26 5.03 -8.43
CA GLU A 100 -1.19 6.45 -8.76
C GLU A 100 -1.26 6.68 -10.29
N ILE A 101 -1.95 7.74 -10.70
CA ILE A 101 -2.04 8.14 -12.12
C ILE A 101 -1.08 9.30 -12.33
N ASP A 102 -0.26 9.23 -13.38
CA ASP A 102 0.59 10.35 -13.76
C ASP A 102 -0.25 11.59 -14.09
N PRO A 103 -0.04 12.73 -13.39
CA PRO A 103 -0.84 13.94 -13.57
C PRO A 103 -0.70 14.54 -14.97
N ASN A 104 0.38 14.23 -15.69
CA ASN A 104 0.64 14.76 -17.04
C ASN A 104 0.28 13.78 -18.15
N ASN A 105 0.02 12.51 -17.83
CA ASN A 105 -0.34 11.49 -18.81
C ASN A 105 -1.17 10.37 -18.17
N THR A 106 -2.48 10.44 -18.32
CA THR A 106 -3.41 9.48 -17.70
C THR A 106 -3.34 8.05 -18.25
N ASN A 107 -2.50 7.77 -19.26
CA ASN A 107 -2.18 6.40 -19.69
C ASN A 107 -1.04 5.78 -18.88
N THR A 108 -0.27 6.59 -18.15
CA THR A 108 0.78 6.11 -17.25
C THR A 108 0.20 5.87 -15.86
N ILE A 109 0.21 4.62 -15.43
CA ILE A 109 -0.32 4.18 -14.14
C ILE A 109 0.80 3.47 -13.39
N TRP A 110 1.03 3.85 -12.14
CA TRP A 110 2.01 3.22 -11.26
C TRP A 110 1.30 2.42 -10.18
N VAL A 111 1.82 1.23 -9.87
CA VAL A 111 1.24 0.33 -8.87
C VAL A 111 2.34 -0.16 -7.95
N GLY A 112 2.12 0.04 -6.66
CA GLY A 112 2.93 -0.57 -5.61
C GLY A 112 2.31 -1.88 -5.15
N THR A 113 3.08 -2.96 -5.21
CA THR A 113 2.60 -4.28 -4.78
C THR A 113 2.84 -4.54 -3.30
N GLY A 114 2.03 -5.43 -2.72
CA GLY A 114 2.06 -5.76 -1.31
C GLY A 114 1.22 -4.81 -0.44
N GLU A 115 0.23 -5.35 0.25
CA GLU A 115 -0.63 -4.60 1.18
C GLU A 115 0.23 -3.92 2.25
N ASN A 116 0.05 -2.62 2.46
CA ASN A 116 0.88 -1.77 3.34
C ASN A 116 0.44 -1.80 4.83
N ASN A 117 -0.31 -2.83 5.24
CA ASN A 117 -0.76 -3.05 6.62
C ASN A 117 0.23 -3.89 7.46
N ASN A 118 0.02 -3.96 8.78
CA ASN A 118 0.92 -4.65 9.73
C ASN A 118 0.37 -5.98 10.26
N GLN A 119 -0.54 -6.58 9.51
CA GLN A 119 -1.39 -7.69 9.96
C GLN A 119 -0.65 -9.02 10.07
N ARG A 120 -1.28 -9.97 10.79
CA ARG A 120 -0.86 -11.38 10.76
C ARG A 120 -1.11 -12.03 9.39
N SER A 121 -2.18 -11.62 8.72
CA SER A 121 -2.56 -12.09 7.39
C SER A 121 -2.39 -10.93 6.42
N VAL A 122 -1.16 -10.71 5.98
CA VAL A 122 -0.81 -9.69 4.99
C VAL A 122 -0.10 -10.38 3.83
N ALA A 123 -0.51 -10.06 2.61
CA ALA A 123 0.13 -10.59 1.41
C ALA A 123 1.23 -9.62 0.96
N TYR A 124 2.44 -10.13 0.75
CA TYR A 124 3.54 -9.37 0.17
C TYR A 124 3.41 -9.30 -1.36
N GLY A 125 4.08 -8.31 -1.95
CA GLY A 125 4.26 -8.16 -3.39
C GLY A 125 5.72 -8.28 -3.80
N ASP A 126 5.97 -7.97 -5.06
CA ASP A 126 7.27 -8.08 -5.74
C ASP A 126 7.73 -6.75 -6.37
N GLY A 127 7.39 -5.63 -5.73
CA GLY A 127 7.91 -4.30 -6.07
C GLY A 127 6.91 -3.40 -6.81
N VAL A 128 7.42 -2.61 -7.76
CA VAL A 128 6.68 -1.53 -8.42
C VAL A 128 6.45 -1.85 -9.89
N TYR A 129 5.20 -1.71 -10.33
CA TYR A 129 4.82 -1.88 -11.73
C TYR A 129 4.43 -0.54 -12.34
N VAL A 130 4.69 -0.41 -13.65
CA VAL A 130 4.18 0.71 -14.44
C VAL A 130 3.45 0.18 -15.67
N SER A 131 2.29 0.75 -15.95
CA SER A 131 1.62 0.67 -17.23
C SER A 131 1.80 1.98 -17.97
N ARG A 132 1.94 1.92 -19.29
CA ARG A 132 2.05 3.10 -20.18
C ARG A 132 0.94 3.16 -21.23
N ASP A 133 -0.03 2.26 -21.13
CA ASP A 133 -1.12 2.08 -22.08
C ASP A 133 -2.50 2.00 -21.39
N GLY A 134 -2.62 2.59 -20.20
CA GLY A 134 -3.85 2.66 -19.42
C GLY A 134 -4.26 1.32 -18.81
N GLY A 135 -3.27 0.49 -18.45
CA GLY A 135 -3.46 -0.79 -17.78
C GLY A 135 -3.58 -2.01 -18.68
N LYS A 136 -3.27 -1.91 -19.98
CA LYS A 136 -3.36 -3.07 -20.90
C LYS A 136 -2.13 -3.98 -20.79
N SER A 137 -0.98 -3.39 -20.49
CA SER A 137 0.25 -4.11 -20.18
C SER A 137 0.99 -3.43 -19.03
N TRP A 138 1.77 -4.24 -18.31
CA TRP A 138 2.56 -3.80 -17.17
C TRP A 138 4.01 -4.20 -17.32
N THR A 139 4.89 -3.47 -16.65
CA THR A 139 6.30 -3.79 -16.52
C THR A 139 6.68 -3.67 -15.06
N ASN A 140 7.20 -4.73 -14.46
CA ASN A 140 7.86 -4.65 -13.15
C ASN A 140 9.16 -3.84 -13.32
N THR A 141 9.29 -2.77 -12.55
CA THR A 141 10.39 -1.79 -12.60
C THR A 141 11.39 -1.95 -11.45
N GLY A 142 11.23 -2.99 -10.62
CA GLY A 142 12.14 -3.30 -9.52
C GLY A 142 11.54 -3.02 -8.15
N LEU A 143 12.41 -2.89 -7.15
CA LEU A 143 12.06 -2.91 -5.72
C LEU A 143 11.47 -4.27 -5.26
N GLU A 144 11.87 -5.36 -5.91
CA GLU A 144 11.33 -6.72 -5.70
C GLU A 144 11.44 -7.22 -4.26
N SER A 145 12.45 -6.80 -3.51
CA SER A 145 12.67 -7.20 -2.12
C SER A 145 12.00 -6.26 -1.10
N SER A 146 11.17 -5.33 -1.56
CA SER A 146 10.45 -4.42 -0.67
C SER A 146 9.28 -5.09 0.04
N GLU A 147 8.70 -6.15 -0.54
CA GLU A 147 7.49 -6.85 -0.10
C GLU A 147 6.22 -5.99 0.04
N HIS A 148 6.34 -4.71 0.37
CA HIS A 148 5.26 -3.78 0.67
C HIS A 148 5.67 -2.37 0.21
N ILE A 149 4.91 -1.82 -0.72
CA ILE A 149 5.02 -0.43 -1.13
C ILE A 149 3.93 0.38 -0.41
N GLY A 150 4.35 1.43 0.31
CA GLY A 150 3.44 2.26 1.09
C GLY A 150 2.71 3.29 0.23
N MET A 151 3.45 4.03 -0.60
CA MET A 151 2.95 5.14 -1.40
C MET A 151 3.88 5.40 -2.60
N ILE A 152 3.30 5.89 -3.70
CA ILE A 152 4.02 6.36 -4.88
C ILE A 152 3.65 7.83 -5.09
N ALA A 153 4.64 8.68 -5.34
CA ALA A 153 4.45 10.09 -5.65
C ALA A 153 5.15 10.45 -6.95
N ILE A 154 4.44 11.06 -7.89
CA ILE A 154 4.95 11.41 -9.23
C ILE A 154 5.21 12.92 -9.27
N ASP A 155 6.42 13.34 -9.62
CA ASP A 155 6.72 14.77 -9.74
C ASP A 155 5.86 15.38 -10.86
N PRO A 156 4.99 16.37 -10.57
CA PRO A 156 4.12 16.96 -11.57
C PRO A 156 4.88 17.74 -12.65
N ARG A 157 6.18 18.00 -12.47
CA ARG A 157 7.04 18.68 -13.45
C ARG A 157 7.65 17.70 -14.46
N ASN A 158 7.72 16.41 -14.13
CA ASN A 158 8.35 15.38 -14.96
C ASN A 158 7.79 13.98 -14.67
N SER A 159 7.02 13.45 -15.61
CA SER A 159 6.45 12.08 -15.56
C SER A 159 7.45 10.93 -15.37
N ASN A 160 8.74 11.13 -15.63
CA ASN A 160 9.78 10.13 -15.42
C ASN A 160 10.44 10.22 -14.04
N HIS A 161 10.10 11.26 -13.26
CA HIS A 161 10.63 11.50 -11.94
C HIS A 161 9.60 11.06 -10.90
N VAL A 162 9.88 9.94 -10.23
CA VAL A 162 8.93 9.27 -9.34
C VAL A 162 9.64 8.88 -8.05
N TYR A 163 8.93 9.06 -6.94
CA TYR A 163 9.35 8.67 -5.61
C TYR A 163 8.48 7.53 -5.09
N VAL A 164 9.09 6.62 -4.34
CA VAL A 164 8.43 5.45 -3.75
C VAL A 164 8.80 5.35 -2.28
N ALA A 165 7.77 5.35 -1.42
CA ALA A 165 7.90 4.96 -0.03
C ALA A 165 7.88 3.43 0.07
N ALA A 166 9.07 2.82 0.12
CA ALA A 166 9.22 1.38 0.28
C ALA A 166 9.18 1.02 1.77
N TYR A 167 8.18 0.24 2.16
CA TYR A 167 7.92 -0.06 3.56
C TYR A 167 8.81 -1.19 4.09
N GLY A 168 9.22 -2.08 3.20
CA GLY A 168 10.07 -3.21 3.50
C GLY A 168 9.33 -4.42 4.08
N PRO A 169 9.98 -5.59 4.11
CA PRO A 169 9.47 -6.80 4.73
C PRO A 169 8.94 -6.61 6.14
N LEU A 170 7.70 -7.04 6.41
CA LEU A 170 7.09 -6.98 7.73
C LEU A 170 7.63 -8.09 8.67
N TRP A 171 7.90 -9.27 8.11
CA TRP A 171 8.31 -10.47 8.87
C TRP A 171 9.83 -10.65 8.95
N ASN A 172 10.57 -9.95 8.08
CA ASN A 172 12.02 -10.05 7.95
C ASN A 172 12.71 -8.68 8.07
N LYS A 173 14.02 -8.71 8.38
CA LYS A 173 14.84 -7.50 8.46
C LYS A 173 15.53 -7.30 7.12
N GLY A 174 15.92 -6.08 6.79
CA GLY A 174 16.53 -5.76 5.50
C GLY A 174 15.51 -5.75 4.36
N GLY A 175 15.91 -6.14 3.16
CA GLY A 175 15.13 -5.90 1.95
C GLY A 175 15.14 -4.42 1.55
N GLN A 176 14.49 -4.09 0.44
CA GLN A 176 14.38 -2.71 -0.04
C GLN A 176 13.37 -1.93 0.81
N ARG A 177 13.87 -1.01 1.64
CA ARG A 177 13.06 -0.13 2.50
C ARG A 177 13.73 1.24 2.58
N GLY A 178 12.93 2.30 2.56
CA GLY A 178 13.44 3.66 2.36
C GLY A 178 12.55 4.48 1.43
N ILE A 179 12.97 5.70 1.14
CA ILE A 179 12.47 6.47 -0.01
C ILE A 179 13.39 6.19 -1.19
N TYR A 180 12.81 5.67 -2.27
CA TYR A 180 13.49 5.45 -3.54
C TYR A 180 13.04 6.47 -4.56
N GLU A 181 13.96 6.90 -5.41
CA GLU A 181 13.73 7.84 -6.51
C GLU A 181 14.17 7.22 -7.83
N THR A 182 13.40 7.47 -8.89
CA THR A 182 13.81 7.27 -10.27
C THR A 182 13.69 8.58 -11.03
N ASN A 183 14.60 8.83 -11.96
CA ASN A 183 14.57 9.98 -12.88
C ASN A 183 14.43 9.54 -14.35
N ASP A 184 14.30 8.24 -14.61
CA ASP A 184 14.26 7.65 -15.95
C ASP A 184 13.01 6.77 -16.17
N GLY A 185 11.96 7.02 -15.39
CA GLY A 185 10.68 6.36 -15.51
C GLY A 185 10.72 4.90 -15.06
N GLY A 186 11.50 4.59 -14.02
CA GLY A 186 11.57 3.27 -13.37
C GLY A 186 12.59 2.31 -13.98
N LYS A 187 13.56 2.78 -14.78
CA LYS A 187 14.62 1.89 -15.27
C LYS A 187 15.69 1.68 -14.19
N ASN A 188 15.96 2.73 -13.41
CA ASN A 188 16.86 2.68 -12.26
C ASN A 188 16.21 3.34 -11.05
N TRP A 189 16.48 2.78 -9.87
CA TRP A 189 16.06 3.29 -8.58
C TRP A 189 17.26 3.62 -7.70
N THR A 190 17.23 4.77 -7.06
CA THR A 190 18.24 5.22 -6.09
C THR A 190 17.56 5.38 -4.73
N CYS A 191 18.12 4.80 -3.67
CA CYS A 191 17.65 5.08 -2.32
C CYS A 191 18.17 6.46 -1.89
N ILE A 192 17.26 7.38 -1.55
CA ILE A 192 17.60 8.77 -1.18
C ILE A 192 17.36 9.06 0.30
N LEU A 193 16.66 8.16 1.02
CA LEU A 193 16.48 8.23 2.46
C LEU A 193 16.26 6.82 3.03
N ASP A 194 17.10 6.42 3.99
CA ASP A 194 16.95 5.20 4.76
C ASP A 194 17.19 5.46 6.26
N VAL A 195 16.79 4.50 7.11
CA VAL A 195 16.92 4.62 8.57
C VAL A 195 17.66 3.41 9.14
N SER A 196 17.11 2.20 8.96
CA SER A 196 17.71 0.96 9.46
C SER A 196 17.12 -0.26 8.75
N GLU A 197 17.66 -1.46 9.02
CA GLU A 197 17.11 -2.73 8.52
C GLU A 197 15.72 -3.09 9.10
N HIS A 198 15.19 -2.28 10.04
CA HIS A 198 13.91 -2.48 10.71
C HIS A 198 12.88 -1.38 10.43
N THR A 199 13.29 -0.32 9.75
CA THR A 199 12.48 0.90 9.59
C THR A 199 12.37 1.27 8.12
N GLY A 200 11.15 1.28 7.61
CA GLY A 200 10.81 1.70 6.25
C GLY A 200 9.82 2.86 6.26
N PHE A 201 9.35 3.26 5.08
CA PHE A 201 8.48 4.42 4.94
C PHE A 201 7.10 4.02 4.43
N ASN A 202 6.03 4.57 5.02
CA ASN A 202 4.66 4.36 4.53
C ASN A 202 4.19 5.43 3.57
N GLU A 203 4.59 6.68 3.74
CA GLU A 203 4.06 7.80 2.98
C GLU A 203 5.17 8.75 2.53
N ILE A 204 4.93 9.38 1.38
CA ILE A 204 5.71 10.49 0.85
C ILE A 204 4.76 11.50 0.18
N HIS A 205 4.76 12.73 0.69
CA HIS A 205 3.87 13.81 0.25
C HIS A 205 4.68 14.99 -0.29
N MET A 206 4.29 15.53 -1.44
CA MET A 206 4.90 16.72 -2.04
C MET A 206 3.99 17.95 -1.84
N ASP A 207 4.56 19.10 -1.46
CA ASP A 207 3.81 20.36 -1.43
C ASP A 207 3.37 20.70 -2.87
N PRO A 208 2.06 20.81 -3.16
CA PRO A 208 1.56 20.99 -4.52
C PRO A 208 1.99 22.33 -5.16
N ARG A 209 2.49 23.28 -4.37
CA ARG A 209 3.01 24.57 -4.85
C ARG A 209 4.49 24.49 -5.21
N ASN A 210 5.23 23.58 -4.57
CA ASN A 210 6.65 23.37 -4.79
C ASN A 210 7.03 21.92 -4.45
N PRO A 211 7.13 21.02 -5.46
CA PRO A 211 7.47 19.62 -5.25
C PRO A 211 8.84 19.36 -4.62
N ASP A 212 9.74 20.37 -4.56
CA ASP A 212 11.00 20.24 -3.83
C ASP A 212 10.81 20.18 -2.30
N VAL A 213 9.65 20.63 -1.81
CA VAL A 213 9.26 20.53 -0.40
C VAL A 213 8.44 19.27 -0.21
N MET A 214 9.01 18.32 0.54
CA MET A 214 8.45 16.99 0.69
C MET A 214 8.44 16.54 2.15
N TYR A 215 7.54 15.63 2.48
CA TYR A 215 7.42 15.03 3.80
C TYR A 215 7.36 13.52 3.66
N ALA A 216 8.07 12.80 4.53
CA ALA A 216 8.10 11.34 4.52
C ALA A 216 7.95 10.80 5.95
N THR A 217 7.22 9.70 6.12
CA THR A 217 6.98 9.10 7.44
C THR A 217 7.64 7.73 7.54
N ALA A 218 8.64 7.63 8.42
CA ALA A 218 9.29 6.38 8.76
C ALA A 218 8.50 5.67 9.87
N HIS A 219 8.34 4.36 9.74
CA HIS A 219 7.72 3.52 10.76
C HIS A 219 8.56 2.27 11.02
N GLN A 220 9.04 2.17 12.26
CA GLN A 220 9.76 1.01 12.77
C GLN A 220 8.76 -0.08 13.10
N ARG A 221 8.85 -1.23 12.42
CA ARG A 221 7.85 -2.29 12.55
C ARG A 221 8.43 -3.68 12.48
N ARG A 222 7.77 -4.62 13.16
CA ARG A 222 8.07 -6.06 13.06
C ARG A 222 6.86 -6.93 13.36
N ARG A 223 6.73 -8.03 12.63
CA ARG A 223 5.80 -9.11 12.97
C ARG A 223 6.54 -10.43 13.19
N HIS A 224 6.13 -11.11 14.25
CA HIS A 224 6.37 -12.52 14.49
C HIS A 224 5.03 -13.18 14.84
N VAL A 225 5.00 -14.51 14.82
CA VAL A 225 3.79 -15.28 15.15
C VAL A 225 3.25 -14.90 16.54
N TYR A 226 4.17 -14.62 17.47
CA TYR A 226 3.90 -14.35 18.88
C TYR A 226 4.02 -12.87 19.29
N THR A 227 4.57 -11.99 18.44
CA THR A 227 4.83 -10.58 18.80
C THR A 227 4.52 -9.64 17.64
N HIS A 228 4.02 -8.47 17.98
CA HIS A 228 3.84 -7.34 17.08
C HIS A 228 4.57 -6.12 17.65
N LEU A 229 5.44 -5.52 16.84
CA LEU A 229 6.06 -4.22 17.10
C LEU A 229 5.51 -3.25 16.06
N SER A 230 4.81 -2.20 16.52
CA SER A 230 4.21 -1.14 15.71
C SER A 230 4.68 0.20 16.28
N GLY A 231 5.93 0.54 15.99
CA GLY A 231 6.59 1.69 16.55
C GLY A 231 7.89 1.39 17.27
N GLY A 232 8.61 2.47 17.55
CA GLY A 232 9.88 2.48 18.23
C GLY A 232 10.59 3.82 18.05
N PRO A 233 11.83 3.96 18.54
CA PRO A 233 12.57 5.22 18.52
C PRO A 233 12.95 5.69 17.12
N GLU A 234 12.91 4.80 16.13
CA GLU A 234 13.24 5.10 14.73
C GLU A 234 12.03 5.57 13.91
N SER A 235 10.80 5.42 14.42
CA SER A 235 9.63 6.02 13.79
C SER A 235 9.72 7.55 13.89
N ALA A 236 9.50 8.23 12.78
CA ALA A 236 9.72 9.66 12.67
C ALA A 236 9.10 10.25 11.40
N MET A 237 8.91 11.57 11.39
CA MET A 237 8.63 12.31 10.17
C MET A 237 9.88 13.05 9.72
N TYR A 238 10.08 13.11 8.41
CA TYR A 238 11.19 13.78 7.75
C TYR A 238 10.66 14.82 6.77
N LYS A 239 11.41 15.90 6.58
CA LYS A 239 11.12 16.96 5.63
C LYS A 239 12.33 17.21 4.73
N SER A 240 12.08 17.37 3.43
CA SER A 240 13.04 17.89 2.47
C SER A 240 12.56 19.24 1.94
N THR A 241 13.50 20.10 1.55
CA THR A 241 13.21 21.37 0.87
C THR A 241 13.99 21.54 -0.44
N ASP A 242 14.63 20.46 -0.91
CA ASP A 242 15.51 20.47 -2.08
C ASP A 242 15.30 19.27 -3.03
N GLY A 243 14.09 18.71 -3.03
CA GLY A 243 13.72 17.60 -3.92
C GLY A 243 14.27 16.25 -3.46
N GLY A 244 14.55 16.10 -2.16
CA GLY A 244 14.90 14.82 -1.54
C GLY A 244 16.39 14.56 -1.48
N LYS A 245 17.23 15.59 -1.73
CA LYS A 245 18.69 15.48 -1.62
C LYS A 245 19.13 15.51 -0.16
N HIS A 246 18.44 16.31 0.66
CA HIS A 246 18.61 16.33 2.11
C HIS A 246 17.26 16.19 2.81
N TRP A 247 17.29 15.53 3.97
CA TRP A 247 16.13 15.26 4.80
C TRP A 247 16.42 15.58 6.26
N ASP A 248 15.62 16.44 6.84
CA ASP A 248 15.67 16.78 8.25
C ASP A 248 14.57 16.04 9.01
N LYS A 249 14.91 15.44 10.16
CA LYS A 249 13.91 14.90 11.07
C LYS A 249 13.11 16.06 11.67
N VAL A 250 11.79 16.04 11.48
CA VAL A 250 10.84 17.07 11.93
C VAL A 250 9.83 16.47 12.91
N GLY A 251 8.94 17.31 13.44
CA GLY A 251 7.96 16.92 14.47
C GLY A 251 8.12 17.66 15.80
N ASN A 252 8.62 18.90 15.79
CA ASN A 252 8.60 19.72 16.99
C ASN A 252 7.15 19.87 17.51
N GLY A 253 6.87 19.41 18.73
CA GLY A 253 5.51 19.33 19.29
C GLY A 253 4.84 17.94 19.19
N PHE A 254 5.47 16.99 18.50
CA PHE A 254 5.16 15.56 18.65
C PHE A 254 5.56 15.05 20.05
N PRO A 255 4.97 13.93 20.49
CA PRO A 255 5.33 13.31 21.76
C PRO A 255 6.80 12.87 21.75
N GLY A 256 7.47 12.97 22.89
CA GLY A 256 8.79 12.37 23.07
C GLY A 256 8.71 10.85 23.28
N GLY A 257 9.81 10.16 23.05
CA GLY A 257 9.90 8.69 23.18
C GLY A 257 9.49 7.96 21.91
N ASP A 258 9.05 6.72 22.07
CA ASP A 258 8.68 5.84 20.96
C ASP A 258 7.30 6.23 20.40
N VAL A 259 7.20 6.27 19.08
CA VAL A 259 5.94 6.52 18.36
C VAL A 259 5.66 5.40 17.37
N GLY A 260 4.37 5.12 17.13
CA GLY A 260 3.92 4.12 16.18
C GLY A 260 3.93 4.63 14.73
N ARG A 261 3.06 4.06 13.89
CA ARG A 261 2.84 4.55 12.52
C ARG A 261 2.35 6.00 12.55
N ILE A 262 2.90 6.82 11.65
CA ILE A 262 2.46 8.19 11.42
C ILE A 262 1.80 8.22 10.04
N GLY A 263 0.54 8.68 10.00
CA GLY A 263 -0.14 9.02 8.74
C GLY A 263 -0.33 10.52 8.68
N MET A 264 -0.23 11.11 7.49
CA MET A 264 -0.34 12.56 7.31
C MET A 264 -1.04 12.94 6.01
N ASP A 265 -1.47 14.20 5.95
CA ASP A 265 -1.87 14.81 4.69
C ASP A 265 -1.61 16.34 4.70
N ILE A 266 -1.33 16.89 3.52
CA ILE A 266 -1.17 18.32 3.28
C ILE A 266 -2.52 18.86 2.83
N SER A 267 -3.05 19.90 3.48
CA SER A 267 -4.35 20.45 3.08
C SER A 267 -4.27 21.09 1.68
N PRO A 268 -5.02 20.59 0.68
CA PRO A 268 -5.03 21.22 -0.65
C PRO A 268 -5.65 22.62 -0.61
N ALA A 269 -6.53 22.88 0.35
CA ALA A 269 -7.15 24.18 0.57
C ALA A 269 -6.16 25.25 1.07
N ASN A 270 -5.11 24.83 1.79
CA ASN A 270 -3.99 25.67 2.21
C ASN A 270 -2.78 24.78 2.56
N PRO A 271 -1.78 24.66 1.68
CA PRO A 271 -0.66 23.73 1.91
C PRO A 271 0.34 24.18 2.99
N ASP A 272 0.07 25.28 3.71
CA ASP A 272 0.76 25.59 4.98
C ASP A 272 0.21 24.77 6.16
N VAL A 273 -1.00 24.21 6.00
CA VAL A 273 -1.67 23.39 7.00
C VAL A 273 -1.47 21.92 6.71
N LEU A 274 -0.86 21.22 7.66
CA LEU A 274 -0.65 19.78 7.61
C LEU A 274 -1.37 19.11 8.78
N TYR A 275 -1.88 17.91 8.53
CA TYR A 275 -2.51 17.05 9.52
C TYR A 275 -1.68 15.79 9.70
N ALA A 276 -1.56 15.30 10.93
CA ALA A 276 -0.90 14.05 11.22
C ALA A 276 -1.62 13.29 12.34
N THR A 277 -1.72 11.98 12.20
CA THR A 277 -2.10 11.06 13.27
C THR A 277 -0.87 10.29 13.70
N VAL A 278 -0.63 10.20 15.01
CA VAL A 278 0.52 9.50 15.58
C VAL A 278 -0.02 8.37 16.45
N GLU A 279 0.20 7.13 16.02
CA GLU A 279 -0.25 5.93 16.76
C GLU A 279 0.31 5.92 18.18
N GLY A 280 -0.58 5.72 19.15
CA GLY A 280 -0.33 5.74 20.58
C GLY A 280 -0.49 7.12 21.22
N HIS A 281 -0.75 8.18 20.43
CA HIS A 281 -0.62 9.56 20.91
C HIS A 281 -1.73 10.50 20.45
N GLY A 282 -2.27 10.39 19.24
CA GLY A 282 -3.45 11.15 18.78
C GLY A 282 -3.24 12.04 17.55
N MET A 283 -4.11 13.04 17.41
CA MET A 283 -4.20 13.91 16.24
C MET A 283 -3.41 15.21 16.44
N TYR A 284 -2.64 15.60 15.42
CA TYR A 284 -1.79 16.79 15.40
C TYR A 284 -2.06 17.63 14.15
N LYS A 285 -1.78 18.93 14.28
CA LYS A 285 -1.88 19.90 13.19
C LYS A 285 -0.67 20.82 13.21
N SER A 286 -0.11 21.08 12.03
CA SER A 286 0.83 22.17 11.78
C SER A 286 0.15 23.24 10.95
N THR A 287 0.52 24.51 11.16
CA THR A 287 0.08 25.67 10.36
C THR A 287 1.26 26.42 9.76
N ASP A 288 2.45 25.82 9.79
CA ASP A 288 3.72 26.39 9.39
C ASP A 288 4.53 25.38 8.57
N ARG A 289 3.86 24.56 7.76
CA ARG A 289 4.52 23.61 6.84
C ARG A 289 5.37 22.57 7.57
N GLY A 290 4.88 22.06 8.69
CA GLY A 290 5.51 21.00 9.47
C GLY A 290 6.67 21.42 10.36
N GLU A 291 6.96 22.72 10.49
CA GLU A 291 8.02 23.23 11.38
C GLU A 291 7.65 23.05 12.86
N SER A 292 6.37 23.26 13.21
CA SER A 292 5.83 22.97 14.54
C SER A 292 4.43 22.36 14.50
N TRP A 293 4.15 21.53 15.50
CA TRP A 293 2.94 20.73 15.59
C TRP A 293 2.23 20.97 16.92
N SER A 294 0.91 21.10 16.84
CA SER A 294 0.03 21.24 17.99
C SER A 294 -0.89 20.04 18.07
N LYS A 295 -0.91 19.35 19.22
CA LYS A 295 -1.89 18.29 19.49
C LYS A 295 -3.30 18.89 19.49
N GLN A 296 -4.21 18.32 18.69
CA GLN A 296 -5.59 18.78 18.56
C GLN A 296 -6.54 17.94 19.41
N SER A 297 -6.35 16.62 19.43
CA SER A 297 -7.18 15.70 20.20
C SER A 297 -6.45 14.38 20.46
N GLY A 298 -7.08 13.51 21.26
CA GLY A 298 -6.65 12.12 21.43
C GLY A 298 -7.22 11.16 20.37
N HIS A 299 -7.81 11.68 19.28
CA HIS A 299 -8.31 10.82 18.20
C HIS A 299 -7.14 10.11 17.53
N GLU A 300 -7.24 8.79 17.43
CA GLU A 300 -6.29 7.93 16.73
C GLU A 300 -7.04 6.70 16.21
N THR A 301 -6.40 5.98 15.31
CA THR A 301 -6.92 4.78 14.66
C THR A 301 -5.93 3.63 14.87
N SER A 302 -6.34 2.40 14.60
CA SER A 302 -5.44 1.25 14.80
C SER A 302 -4.30 1.28 13.78
N GLY A 303 -3.08 1.66 14.17
CA GLY A 303 -1.93 1.77 13.23
C GLY A 303 -1.50 0.47 12.54
N ASN A 304 -2.06 -0.66 12.98
CA ASN A 304 -1.96 -1.95 12.29
C ASN A 304 -2.77 -2.02 10.98
N TYR A 305 -3.85 -1.25 10.87
CA TYR A 305 -4.82 -1.28 9.77
C TYR A 305 -5.09 0.09 9.14
N TYR A 306 -5.00 1.16 9.94
CA TYR A 306 -5.56 2.47 9.62
C TYR A 306 -4.67 3.58 10.18
N VAL A 307 -4.25 4.51 9.33
CA VAL A 307 -3.73 5.84 9.71
C VAL A 307 -3.99 6.90 8.64
N GLU A 308 -4.71 6.54 7.58
CA GLU A 308 -4.87 7.34 6.39
C GLU A 308 -5.73 8.56 6.72
N LEU A 309 -5.15 9.74 6.48
CA LEU A 309 -5.80 11.04 6.62
C LEU A 309 -6.04 11.62 5.23
N ILE A 310 -7.20 12.25 5.06
CA ILE A 310 -7.58 12.89 3.79
C ILE A 310 -8.13 14.27 4.11
N ALA A 311 -7.34 15.30 3.82
CA ALA A 311 -7.71 16.69 4.00
C ALA A 311 -8.67 17.14 2.88
N HIS A 312 -9.68 17.91 3.27
CA HIS A 312 -10.68 18.37 2.32
C HIS A 312 -10.09 19.36 1.30
N PRO A 313 -10.38 19.23 -0.01
CA PRO A 313 -9.71 20.00 -1.05
C PRO A 313 -9.98 21.51 -0.97
N THR A 314 -11.13 21.92 -0.43
CA THR A 314 -11.53 23.34 -0.34
C THR A 314 -11.79 23.84 1.08
N ARG A 315 -11.68 22.98 2.11
CA ARG A 315 -12.03 23.32 3.50
C ARG A 315 -10.86 22.99 4.42
N VAL A 316 -10.04 23.99 4.73
CA VAL A 316 -8.77 23.81 5.47
C VAL A 316 -8.92 23.13 6.83
N ASN A 317 -10.07 23.27 7.51
CA ASN A 317 -10.32 22.66 8.82
C ASN A 317 -11.07 21.32 8.74
N THR A 318 -11.30 20.79 7.54
CA THR A 318 -11.97 19.51 7.35
C THR A 318 -10.96 18.43 6.98
N VAL A 319 -10.92 17.37 7.78
CA VAL A 319 -10.03 16.21 7.56
C VAL A 319 -10.79 14.92 7.89
N TYR A 320 -10.70 13.96 6.99
CA TYR A 320 -11.23 12.62 7.15
C TYR A 320 -10.15 11.71 7.70
N SER A 321 -10.56 10.76 8.53
CA SER A 321 -9.69 9.75 9.14
C SER A 321 -10.30 8.39 8.88
N MET A 322 -9.55 7.55 8.16
CA MET A 322 -9.92 6.18 7.85
C MET A 322 -9.79 5.30 9.09
N ASP A 323 -10.74 4.40 9.28
CA ASP A 323 -10.87 3.53 10.45
C ASP A 323 -11.93 2.45 10.14
N THR A 324 -12.16 1.50 11.05
CA THR A 324 -13.32 0.60 10.99
C THR A 324 -14.61 1.41 10.77
N TYR A 325 -14.77 2.53 11.47
CA TYR A 325 -15.77 3.53 11.13
C TYR A 325 -15.07 4.80 10.70
N ALA A 326 -15.04 5.15 9.41
CA ALA A 326 -14.45 6.40 8.98
C ALA A 326 -15.03 7.59 9.75
N HIS A 327 -14.16 8.54 10.10
CA HIS A 327 -14.51 9.76 10.84
C HIS A 327 -14.20 11.01 10.01
N VAL A 328 -14.86 12.10 10.34
CA VAL A 328 -14.58 13.44 9.82
C VAL A 328 -14.47 14.42 10.97
N SER A 329 -13.46 15.27 10.92
CA SER A 329 -13.34 16.49 11.70
C SER A 329 -13.65 17.69 10.81
N ILE A 330 -14.35 18.69 11.34
CA ILE A 330 -14.63 19.97 10.66
C ILE A 330 -14.03 21.17 11.41
N ASP A 331 -13.29 20.90 12.49
CA ASP A 331 -12.71 21.89 13.40
C ASP A 331 -11.18 21.78 13.50
N GLY A 332 -10.56 21.19 12.47
CA GLY A 332 -9.11 21.06 12.35
C GLY A 332 -8.51 19.97 13.24
N GLY A 333 -9.23 18.87 13.47
CA GLY A 333 -8.78 17.71 14.22
C GLY A 333 -9.08 17.74 15.72
N LYS A 334 -9.85 18.73 16.20
CA LYS A 334 -10.20 18.87 17.63
C LYS A 334 -11.31 17.92 18.05
N GLY A 335 -12.26 17.66 17.16
CA GLY A 335 -13.33 16.68 17.32
C GLY A 335 -13.56 15.88 16.06
N PHE A 336 -13.87 14.59 16.23
CA PHE A 336 -14.18 13.67 15.15
C PHE A 336 -15.58 13.08 15.32
N LYS A 337 -16.31 13.01 14.20
CA LYS A 337 -17.63 12.38 14.13
C LYS A 337 -17.60 11.25 13.12
N ARG A 338 -18.29 10.15 13.42
CA ARG A 338 -18.43 9.03 12.48
C ARG A 338 -19.18 9.47 11.24
N ILE A 339 -18.68 9.07 10.08
CA ILE A 339 -19.41 9.16 8.81
C ILE A 339 -20.51 8.09 8.84
N PRO A 340 -21.76 8.41 8.43
CA PRO A 340 -22.84 7.44 8.37
C PRO A 340 -22.48 6.18 7.56
N LYS A 341 -22.91 5.01 8.04
CA LYS A 341 -22.56 3.71 7.45
C LYS A 341 -23.73 2.93 6.84
N LYS A 342 -24.93 3.50 6.81
CA LYS A 342 -26.19 2.75 6.63
C LYS A 342 -26.15 1.82 5.41
N ASP A 343 -25.56 2.29 4.31
CA ASP A 343 -25.59 1.62 3.01
C ASP A 343 -24.17 1.24 2.53
N LYS A 344 -23.18 1.17 3.44
CA LYS A 344 -21.79 0.81 3.13
C LYS A 344 -21.16 -0.13 4.15
N HIS A 345 -20.13 -0.86 3.73
CA HIS A 345 -19.29 -1.64 4.62
C HIS A 345 -18.48 -0.73 5.58
N VAL A 346 -18.04 -1.33 6.69
CA VAL A 346 -17.05 -0.76 7.63
C VAL A 346 -15.64 -0.96 7.08
N ASP A 347 -14.59 -0.71 7.87
CA ASP A 347 -13.19 -0.99 7.50
C ASP A 347 -12.76 -0.23 6.24
N ASN A 348 -12.56 1.07 6.41
CA ASN A 348 -12.31 2.03 5.33
C ASN A 348 -10.80 2.28 5.25
N HIS A 349 -10.24 2.30 4.04
CA HIS A 349 -8.79 2.39 3.82
C HIS A 349 -8.39 3.59 2.97
N CYS A 350 -9.20 3.94 1.97
CA CYS A 350 -8.92 5.05 1.07
C CYS A 350 -10.18 5.87 0.81
N LEU A 351 -9.99 7.16 0.52
CA LEU A 351 -11.06 8.10 0.23
C LEU A 351 -10.58 9.11 -0.80
N TRP A 352 -11.40 9.36 -1.81
CA TRP A 352 -11.18 10.40 -2.80
C TRP A 352 -12.32 11.41 -2.75
N ILE A 353 -11.97 12.69 -2.82
CA ILE A 353 -12.92 13.80 -2.87
C ILE A 353 -12.67 14.53 -4.18
N ASP A 354 -13.71 14.67 -4.99
CA ASP A 354 -13.61 15.41 -6.24
C ASP A 354 -13.29 16.90 -5.94
N PRO A 355 -12.12 17.41 -6.36
CA PRO A 355 -11.73 18.79 -6.05
C PRO A 355 -12.61 19.83 -6.76
N THR A 356 -13.32 19.44 -7.82
CA THR A 356 -14.22 20.31 -8.58
C THR A 356 -15.69 20.18 -8.18
N ASN A 357 -16.03 19.14 -7.40
CA ASN A 357 -17.36 18.94 -6.82
C ASN A 357 -17.24 18.17 -5.50
N THR A 358 -16.99 18.86 -4.39
CA THR A 358 -16.63 18.22 -3.12
C THR A 358 -17.73 17.41 -2.44
N LYS A 359 -18.91 17.30 -3.06
CA LYS A 359 -19.98 16.37 -2.66
C LYS A 359 -19.80 14.98 -3.26
N HIS A 360 -19.05 14.88 -4.37
CA HIS A 360 -18.69 13.61 -4.96
C HIS A 360 -17.51 13.02 -4.19
N ILE A 361 -17.81 11.99 -3.40
CA ILE A 361 -16.84 11.30 -2.55
C ILE A 361 -16.91 9.81 -2.86
N ILE A 362 -15.75 9.20 -3.00
CA ILE A 362 -15.60 7.76 -3.21
C ILE A 362 -14.79 7.20 -2.03
N ILE A 363 -15.22 6.08 -1.46
CA ILE A 363 -14.56 5.43 -0.33
C ILE A 363 -14.36 3.93 -0.61
N GLY A 364 -13.13 3.47 -0.42
CA GLY A 364 -12.74 2.07 -0.52
C GLY A 364 -12.72 1.40 0.85
N THR A 365 -13.24 0.16 0.91
CA THR A 365 -13.40 -0.59 2.16
C THR A 365 -13.10 -2.09 1.99
N ASP A 366 -13.14 -2.87 3.07
CA ASP A 366 -13.10 -4.35 3.04
C ASP A 366 -14.26 -4.97 2.23
N GLY A 367 -15.39 -4.26 2.10
CA GLY A 367 -16.57 -4.71 1.35
C GLY A 367 -16.56 -4.31 -0.12
N GLY A 368 -15.70 -3.36 -0.51
CA GLY A 368 -15.65 -2.80 -1.85
C GLY A 368 -15.74 -1.27 -1.88
N LEU A 369 -16.20 -0.74 -3.02
CA LEU A 369 -16.26 0.68 -3.34
C LEU A 369 -17.65 1.24 -3.06
N TYR A 370 -17.72 2.43 -2.45
CA TYR A 370 -18.97 3.16 -2.23
C TYR A 370 -18.79 4.61 -2.66
N GLU A 371 -19.84 5.20 -3.20
CA GLU A 371 -19.85 6.60 -3.64
C GLU A 371 -21.03 7.36 -3.05
N THR A 372 -20.86 8.67 -2.89
CA THR A 372 -21.92 9.61 -2.55
C THR A 372 -21.78 10.88 -3.38
N TRP A 373 -22.90 11.55 -3.59
CA TRP A 373 -23.01 12.88 -4.19
C TRP A 373 -23.61 13.90 -3.20
N ASP A 374 -23.74 13.48 -1.95
CA ASP A 374 -24.28 14.22 -0.81
C ASP A 374 -23.18 14.57 0.21
N GLU A 375 -23.45 15.56 1.07
CA GLU A 375 -22.53 16.03 2.13
C GLU A 375 -22.57 15.21 3.42
#